data_AF-A0A1G1PU09-F1
#
_entry.id   AF-A0A1G1PU09-F1
#
_cell.length_a   1.000
_cell.length_b   1.000
_cell.length_c   1.000
_cell.angle_alpha   90.00
_cell.angle_beta   90.00
_cell.angle_gamma   90.00
#
_symmetry.space_group_name_H-M   'P 1'
#
loop_
_entity.id
_entity.type
_entity.pdbx_description
1 polymer ?
#
loop_
_entity_poly.entity_id
_entity_poly.type
_entity_poly.pdbx_seq_one_letter_code
_entity_poly.pdbx_strand_id
1 'polypeptide(L)'
;MSEHPYSDKVMDHFMNPRNVGEIPDASGVGTVGNVICGDVMKMYLKIENDVIIDAKFKTFGCLPADEKIVLSEGGWIKVSDIVRGMSVINSQGCKAQAAETYQRAYSAALLKIMPFVSPFNSFRVTPEHPIFCVRRAWVEGARRQSSQKCDWLRLREEKLFSTKPDFIRAGDLSKGDYLIFNVNRDIKDNALFTKEIMRLMGYYLSEGYITAQGSVVAFAFNKKEQMYVNEVAALLKKTIGKEPKSRTRGNVIEVYVCSRKLARFLITHCNKMARNKSLSEAVLLLPFSKQRELIETYLRGDGNNYRRRLNNSKTYRIITTSESLAIQTQEILARGGIFASIRQIHKTNCYIGNRKLKDSVQYQISFMLVRDKKFVHSNNQYFFVPIKQIDTVNFTGPVYNFQVSNEPNSYLVRGFAVHNCGAAVATSSMVTEMVKGKSIQEALKISNQTVAEALGGLPPIKMHCSVLAEEALRSALKDYYQKQGRPAPFADKPAGHGHGR
;
A
#
# COMPACT_ATOMS: atom_id res chain seq x y z
N MET A 1 33.57 13.23 -5.49
CA MET A 1 32.85 12.52 -6.56
C MET A 1 31.49 12.14 -5.99
N SER A 2 30.40 12.57 -6.61
CA SER A 2 29.04 12.44 -6.07
C SER A 2 28.62 10.97 -5.92
N GLU A 3 28.07 10.61 -4.75
CA GLU A 3 27.58 9.26 -4.39
C GLU A 3 26.20 8.90 -5.00
N HIS A 4 25.72 9.65 -6.00
CA HIS A 4 24.41 9.42 -6.63
C HIS A 4 24.54 8.84 -8.04
N PRO A 5 23.66 7.90 -8.45
CA PRO A 5 23.66 7.34 -9.81
C PRO A 5 23.15 8.34 -10.87
N TYR A 6 22.62 9.50 -10.46
CA TYR A 6 22.11 10.55 -11.32
C TYR A 6 22.99 11.79 -11.29
N SER A 7 23.03 12.53 -12.40
CA SER A 7 23.73 13.80 -12.48
C SER A 7 23.01 14.89 -11.67
N ASP A 8 23.72 15.98 -11.35
CA ASP A 8 23.12 17.16 -10.71
C ASP A 8 21.99 17.77 -11.55
N LYS A 9 22.08 17.68 -12.89
CA LYS A 9 21.03 18.15 -13.80
C LYS A 9 19.77 17.29 -13.74
N VAL A 10 19.92 15.97 -13.62
CA VAL A 10 18.75 15.09 -13.38
C VAL A 10 18.06 15.49 -12.10
N MET A 11 18.83 15.67 -11.03
CA MET A 11 18.26 16.05 -9.73
C MET A 11 17.61 17.43 -9.78
N ASP A 12 18.17 18.40 -10.49
CA ASP A 12 17.59 19.73 -10.65
C ASP A 12 16.26 19.72 -11.43
N HIS A 13 16.23 19.13 -12.63
CA HIS A 13 14.99 19.02 -13.42
C HIS A 13 13.94 18.14 -12.75
N PHE A 14 14.36 17.22 -11.88
CA PHE A 14 13.47 16.43 -11.08
C PHE A 14 12.89 17.21 -9.89
N MET A 15 13.72 17.91 -9.12
CA MET A 15 13.33 18.63 -7.89
C MET A 15 12.57 19.92 -8.20
N ASN A 16 12.97 20.63 -9.26
CA ASN A 16 12.37 21.87 -9.71
C ASN A 16 11.87 21.70 -11.15
N PRO A 17 10.88 20.83 -11.42
CA PRO A 17 10.49 20.51 -12.78
C PRO A 17 9.97 21.75 -13.53
N ARG A 18 10.55 22.01 -14.70
CA ARG A 18 10.19 23.14 -15.55
C ARG A 18 8.97 22.79 -16.40
N ASN A 19 8.07 23.73 -16.57
CA ASN A 19 6.91 23.60 -17.46
C ASN A 19 5.92 22.49 -17.06
N VAL A 20 5.73 22.26 -15.76
CA VAL A 20 4.66 21.37 -15.28
C VAL A 20 3.30 22.04 -15.44
N GLY A 21 2.34 21.34 -16.05
CA GLY A 21 0.97 21.82 -16.17
C GLY A 21 0.25 21.34 -17.42
N GLU A 22 -0.90 21.97 -17.69
CA GLU A 22 -1.65 21.79 -18.92
C GLU A 22 -1.70 23.09 -19.70
N ILE A 23 -2.03 22.97 -20.99
CA ILE A 23 -2.38 24.09 -21.86
C ILE A 23 -3.84 23.84 -22.27
N PRO A 24 -4.83 24.61 -21.76
CA PRO A 24 -6.26 24.38 -21.99
C PRO A 24 -6.68 24.35 -23.47
N ASP A 25 -5.89 24.97 -24.35
CA ASP A 25 -6.09 25.12 -25.78
C ASP A 25 -4.86 24.67 -26.59
N ALA A 26 -4.20 23.59 -26.14
CA ALA A 26 -2.98 23.09 -26.77
C ALA A 26 -3.21 22.73 -28.25
N SER A 27 -2.30 23.19 -29.10
CA SER A 27 -2.26 22.85 -30.52
C SER A 27 -2.05 21.34 -30.71
N GLY A 28 -1.26 20.69 -29.85
CA GLY A 28 -1.03 19.24 -29.86
C GLY A 28 -0.97 18.66 -28.44
N VAL A 29 -1.52 17.46 -28.26
CA VAL A 29 -1.54 16.73 -26.99
C VAL A 29 -1.11 15.30 -27.21
N GLY A 30 0.02 14.92 -26.60
CA GLY A 30 0.59 13.58 -26.69
C GLY A 30 0.44 12.87 -25.37
N THR A 31 -0.07 11.64 -25.41
CA THR A 31 -0.03 10.74 -24.25
C THR A 31 0.68 9.47 -24.66
N VAL A 32 1.76 9.13 -23.95
CA VAL A 32 2.53 7.91 -24.16
C VAL A 32 2.90 7.30 -22.82
N GLY A 33 3.40 6.08 -22.87
CA GLY A 33 3.52 5.25 -21.71
C GLY A 33 2.97 3.88 -22.00
N ASN A 34 3.68 2.88 -21.50
CA ASN A 34 3.06 1.59 -21.35
C ASN A 34 2.22 1.67 -20.07
N VAL A 35 0.91 1.49 -20.19
CA VAL A 35 0.04 1.35 -19.00
C VAL A 35 0.67 0.30 -18.07
N ILE A 36 1.26 -0.76 -18.65
CA ILE A 36 1.94 -1.92 -18.02
C ILE A 36 3.07 -1.54 -17.04
N CYS A 37 3.78 -0.43 -17.25
CA CYS A 37 4.87 0.02 -16.38
C CYS A 37 4.50 1.22 -15.48
N GLY A 38 3.32 1.80 -15.64
CA GLY A 38 2.85 2.92 -14.81
C GLY A 38 3.45 4.29 -15.13
N ASP A 39 4.32 4.36 -16.14
CA ASP A 39 4.96 5.59 -16.57
C ASP A 39 4.16 6.21 -17.72
N VAL A 40 3.00 6.78 -17.37
CA VAL A 40 2.18 7.54 -18.32
C VAL A 40 2.61 9.00 -18.30
N MET A 41 3.04 9.49 -19.45
CA MET A 41 3.44 10.87 -19.67
C MET A 41 2.45 11.55 -20.61
N LYS A 42 1.96 12.71 -20.17
CA LYS A 42 1.15 13.59 -21.02
C LYS A 42 1.89 14.89 -21.27
N MET A 43 2.02 15.25 -22.54
CA MET A 43 2.69 16.44 -23.03
C MET A 43 1.72 17.31 -23.84
N TYR A 44 1.78 18.61 -23.63
CA TYR A 44 0.95 19.63 -24.27
C TYR A 44 1.87 20.57 -25.03
N LEU A 45 1.57 20.84 -26.28
CA LEU A 45 2.32 21.76 -27.13
C LEU A 45 1.39 22.88 -27.62
N LYS A 46 1.85 24.12 -27.51
CA LYS A 46 1.27 25.28 -28.19
C LYS A 46 2.19 25.64 -29.35
N ILE A 47 1.63 25.66 -30.55
CA ILE A 47 2.37 25.82 -31.81
C ILE A 47 1.76 26.96 -32.61
N GLU A 48 2.60 27.88 -33.06
CA GLU A 48 2.28 29.01 -33.94
C GLU A 48 3.33 29.10 -35.05
N ASN A 49 2.91 29.24 -36.30
CA ASN A 49 3.80 29.31 -37.48
C ASN A 49 4.87 28.20 -37.50
N ASP A 50 4.48 26.95 -37.21
CA ASP A 50 5.35 25.77 -37.10
C ASP A 50 6.46 25.87 -36.03
N VAL A 51 6.35 26.81 -35.07
CA VAL A 51 7.24 26.97 -33.92
C VAL A 51 6.50 26.62 -32.63
N ILE A 52 7.15 25.84 -31.76
CA ILE A 52 6.62 25.47 -30.44
C ILE A 52 6.84 26.65 -29.49
N ILE A 53 5.81 27.44 -29.24
CA ILE A 53 5.88 28.63 -28.37
C ILE A 53 5.73 28.28 -26.88
N ASP A 54 5.04 27.18 -26.56
CA ASP A 54 4.96 26.65 -25.21
C ASP A 54 4.85 25.12 -25.24
N ALA A 55 5.39 24.49 -24.21
CA ALA A 55 5.39 23.05 -24.03
C ALA A 55 5.27 22.76 -22.55
N LYS A 56 4.27 21.97 -22.14
CA LYS A 56 4.07 21.58 -20.74
C LYS A 56 3.87 20.08 -20.60
N PHE A 57 4.15 19.56 -19.41
CA PHE A 57 3.94 18.14 -19.12
C PHE A 57 3.24 17.91 -17.77
N LYS A 58 2.68 16.70 -17.59
CA LYS A 58 2.16 16.21 -16.31
C LYS A 58 2.66 14.80 -16.03
N THR A 59 3.46 14.63 -14.97
CA THR A 59 3.91 13.32 -14.46
C THR A 59 4.21 13.33 -12.95
N PHE A 60 3.23 13.49 -12.05
CA PHE A 60 3.57 13.48 -10.61
C PHE A 60 2.50 12.88 -9.70
N GLY A 61 2.49 11.56 -9.53
CA GLY A 61 1.78 10.99 -8.40
C GLY A 61 2.35 11.50 -7.09
N CYS A 62 1.53 12.06 -6.19
CA CYS A 62 1.96 12.36 -4.81
C CYS A 62 0.87 11.95 -3.80
N LEU A 63 1.26 11.91 -2.52
CA LEU A 63 0.41 11.61 -1.36
C LEU A 63 0.41 12.79 -0.40
N PRO A 64 -0.70 13.11 0.30
CA PRO A 64 -0.63 14.09 1.39
C PRO A 64 0.17 13.54 2.57
N ALA A 65 0.74 14.44 3.38
CA ALA A 65 1.72 14.16 4.43
C ALA A 65 1.35 12.99 5.36
N ASP A 66 0.07 12.85 5.70
CA ASP A 66 -0.43 11.91 6.70
C ASP A 66 -0.82 10.53 6.13
N GLU A 67 -0.66 10.29 4.83
CA GLU A 67 -0.83 8.94 4.29
C GLU A 67 0.24 7.98 4.77
N LYS A 68 -0.17 6.73 4.93
CA LYS A 68 0.61 5.70 5.61
C LYS A 68 1.21 4.69 4.63
N ILE A 69 2.53 4.54 4.68
CA ILE A 69 3.35 3.63 3.88
C ILE A 69 3.65 2.37 4.67
N VAL A 70 3.61 1.21 4.02
CA VAL A 70 3.92 -0.09 4.64
C VAL A 70 5.44 -0.28 4.74
N LEU A 71 5.91 -0.54 5.96
CA LEU A 71 7.31 -0.87 6.24
C LEU A 71 7.57 -2.37 6.10
N SER A 72 8.80 -2.72 5.76
CA SER A 72 9.19 -4.14 5.58
C SER A 72 9.24 -4.91 6.89
N GLU A 73 9.66 -4.23 7.96
CA GLU A 73 9.77 -4.70 9.34
C GLU A 73 8.41 -4.76 10.05
N GLY A 74 7.35 -4.29 9.39
CA GLY A 74 5.98 -4.29 9.87
C GLY A 74 5.50 -2.96 10.43
N GLY A 75 4.18 -2.79 10.38
CA GLY A 75 3.54 -1.52 10.74
C GLY A 75 3.64 -0.49 9.62
N TRP A 76 3.03 0.67 9.83
CA TRP A 76 2.97 1.74 8.84
C TRP A 76 3.52 3.04 9.39
N ILE A 77 4.17 3.82 8.53
CA ILE A 77 4.71 5.14 8.84
C ILE A 77 4.08 6.19 7.92
N LYS A 78 4.03 7.46 8.34
CA LYS A 78 3.58 8.53 7.44
C LYS A 78 4.57 8.72 6.30
N VAL A 79 4.06 9.06 5.11
CA VAL A 79 4.89 9.37 3.95
C VAL A 79 5.80 10.59 4.20
N SER A 80 5.36 11.54 5.02
CA SER A 80 6.19 12.69 5.46
C SER A 80 7.40 12.31 6.29
N ASP A 81 7.35 11.14 6.93
CA ASP A 81 8.37 10.69 7.89
C ASP A 81 9.28 9.62 7.25
N ILE A 82 9.06 9.29 5.96
CA ILE A 82 9.97 8.43 5.20
C ILE A 82 11.29 9.17 4.98
N VAL A 83 12.39 8.51 5.30
CA VAL A 83 13.75 9.00 5.04
C VAL A 83 14.54 7.97 4.23
N ARG A 84 15.63 8.42 3.58
CA ARG A 84 16.54 7.55 2.83
C ARG A 84 17.04 6.39 3.68
N GLY A 85 17.07 5.19 3.11
CA GLY A 85 17.49 3.95 3.74
C GLY A 85 16.38 3.18 4.46
N MET A 86 15.23 3.81 4.73
CA MET A 86 14.09 3.10 5.32
C MET A 86 13.59 1.99 4.39
N SER A 87 13.22 0.86 4.97
CA SER A 87 12.79 -0.29 4.18
C SER A 87 11.27 -0.39 4.06
N VAL A 88 10.78 -0.42 2.83
CA VAL A 88 9.36 -0.50 2.47
C VAL A 88 9.09 -1.79 1.69
N ILE A 89 7.81 -2.05 1.42
CA ILE A 89 7.38 -3.15 0.54
C ILE A 89 6.96 -2.59 -0.81
N ASN A 90 7.46 -3.19 -1.89
CA ASN A 90 7.09 -2.82 -3.27
C ASN A 90 5.83 -3.54 -3.77
N SER A 91 5.41 -3.24 -5.00
CA SER A 91 4.19 -3.83 -5.60
C SER A 91 4.25 -5.34 -5.80
N GLN A 92 5.44 -5.97 -5.75
CA GLN A 92 5.62 -7.42 -5.82
C GLN A 92 5.60 -8.11 -4.44
N GLY A 93 5.58 -7.34 -3.35
CA GLY A 93 5.64 -7.86 -1.99
C GLY A 93 7.07 -8.10 -1.50
N CYS A 94 8.06 -7.54 -2.19
CA CYS A 94 9.48 -7.65 -1.86
C CYS A 94 9.96 -6.41 -1.11
N LYS A 95 10.99 -6.59 -0.29
CA LYS A 95 11.68 -5.49 0.40
C LYS A 95 12.36 -4.54 -0.60
N ALA A 96 12.24 -3.25 -0.34
CA ALA A 96 12.80 -2.16 -1.12
C ALA A 96 13.30 -1.06 -0.15
N GLN A 97 14.32 -0.29 -0.51
CA GLN A 97 14.78 0.82 0.33
C GLN A 97 14.39 2.15 -0.28
N ALA A 98 13.89 3.08 0.53
CA ALA A 98 13.70 4.46 0.12
C ALA A 98 15.05 5.06 -0.28
N ALA A 99 15.23 5.37 -1.56
CA ALA A 99 16.47 5.93 -2.08
C ALA A 99 16.46 7.46 -2.02
N GLU A 100 15.31 8.05 -2.34
CA GLU A 100 15.15 9.49 -2.47
C GLU A 100 13.74 9.90 -2.06
N THR A 101 13.60 11.02 -1.35
CA THR A 101 12.34 11.51 -0.79
C THR A 101 12.05 12.91 -1.29
N TYR A 102 10.79 13.20 -1.56
CA TYR A 102 10.37 14.42 -2.24
C TYR A 102 9.19 15.06 -1.56
N GLN A 103 9.17 16.39 -1.63
CA GLN A 103 8.09 17.21 -1.12
C GLN A 103 7.88 18.39 -2.07
N ARG A 104 6.62 18.74 -2.32
CA ARG A 104 6.26 19.99 -3.02
C ARG A 104 4.97 20.56 -2.46
N ALA A 105 4.76 21.86 -2.63
CA ALA A 105 3.47 22.48 -2.39
C ALA A 105 2.45 22.01 -3.44
N TYR A 106 1.21 21.81 -3.02
CA TYR A 106 0.10 21.42 -3.88
C TYR A 106 -1.18 22.13 -3.44
N SER A 107 -1.91 22.68 -4.41
CA SER A 107 -3.18 23.37 -4.18
C SER A 107 -4.16 23.02 -5.29
N ALA A 108 -4.80 21.86 -5.15
CA ALA A 108 -5.80 21.34 -6.08
C ALA A 108 -6.55 20.17 -5.42
N ALA A 109 -7.42 19.51 -6.17
CA ALA A 109 -8.14 18.35 -5.68
C ALA A 109 -7.22 17.13 -5.47
N LEU A 110 -7.45 16.39 -4.39
CA LEU A 110 -7.01 15.02 -4.18
C LEU A 110 -8.17 14.05 -4.43
N LEU A 111 -7.85 12.82 -4.82
CA LEU A 111 -8.80 11.73 -4.91
C LEU A 111 -8.66 10.84 -3.67
N LYS A 112 -9.76 10.64 -2.94
CA LYS A 112 -9.86 9.71 -1.82
C LYS A 112 -10.48 8.41 -2.31
N ILE A 113 -9.67 7.36 -2.35
CA ILE A 113 -10.08 6.04 -2.84
C ILE A 113 -10.49 5.18 -1.65
N MET A 114 -11.73 4.70 -1.66
CA MET A 114 -12.31 3.92 -0.57
C MET A 114 -12.56 2.48 -1.03
N PRO A 115 -11.86 1.47 -0.48
CA PRO A 115 -12.16 0.06 -0.79
C PRO A 115 -13.45 -0.40 -0.11
N PHE A 116 -14.17 -1.36 -0.71
CA PHE A 116 -15.49 -1.82 -0.23
C PHE A 116 -15.47 -2.50 1.14
N VAL A 117 -14.51 -3.38 1.38
CA VAL A 117 -14.52 -4.28 2.54
C VAL A 117 -13.73 -3.74 3.73
N SER A 118 -12.71 -2.91 3.49
CA SER A 118 -11.81 -2.43 4.55
C SER A 118 -11.61 -0.91 4.48
N PRO A 119 -12.59 -0.10 4.94
CA PRO A 119 -12.53 1.36 4.82
C PRO A 119 -11.34 1.99 5.55
N PHE A 120 -10.75 1.30 6.53
CA PHE A 120 -9.52 1.72 7.19
C PHE A 120 -8.32 1.84 6.23
N ASN A 121 -8.33 1.07 5.14
CA ASN A 121 -7.31 1.12 4.10
C ASN A 121 -7.58 2.21 3.05
N SER A 122 -8.56 3.10 3.24
CA SER A 122 -8.80 4.22 2.32
C SER A 122 -7.63 5.21 2.35
N PHE A 123 -7.18 5.69 1.20
CA PHE A 123 -6.05 6.61 1.07
C PHE A 123 -6.38 7.75 0.09
N ARG A 124 -5.65 8.86 0.20
CA ARG A 124 -5.73 10.00 -0.72
C ARG A 124 -4.49 10.09 -1.60
N VAL A 125 -4.70 10.49 -2.85
CA VAL A 125 -3.64 10.65 -3.85
C VAL A 125 -3.93 11.84 -4.76
N THR A 126 -2.93 12.34 -5.47
CA THR A 126 -3.17 13.25 -6.59
C THR A 126 -3.79 12.49 -7.78
N PRO A 127 -4.63 13.13 -8.62
CA PRO A 127 -5.33 12.46 -9.74
C PRO A 127 -4.41 11.72 -10.72
N GLU A 128 -3.18 12.18 -10.87
CA GLU A 128 -2.16 11.60 -11.74
C GLU A 128 -1.40 10.42 -11.12
N HIS A 129 -1.61 10.10 -9.84
CA HIS A 129 -0.87 9.04 -9.16
C HIS A 129 -1.20 7.65 -9.75
N PRO A 130 -0.21 6.88 -10.24
CA PRO A 130 -0.47 5.54 -10.78
C PRO A 130 -0.71 4.52 -9.66
N ILE A 131 -1.81 3.78 -9.76
CA ILE A 131 -2.27 2.79 -8.79
C ILE A 131 -2.32 1.43 -9.46
N PHE A 132 -1.77 0.41 -8.80
CA PHE A 132 -1.77 -0.96 -9.32
C PHE A 132 -3.16 -1.59 -9.13
N CYS A 133 -3.86 -1.83 -10.24
CA CYS A 133 -5.25 -2.29 -10.25
C CYS A 133 -5.61 -3.10 -11.51
N VAL A 134 -6.79 -3.72 -11.48
CA VAL A 134 -7.46 -4.30 -12.66
C VAL A 134 -8.74 -3.52 -12.92
N ARG A 135 -8.89 -2.96 -14.13
CA ARG A 135 -10.13 -2.27 -14.48
C ARG A 135 -11.27 -3.26 -14.62
N ARG A 136 -12.44 -2.85 -14.17
CA ARG A 136 -13.66 -3.64 -14.28
C ARG A 136 -13.99 -3.97 -15.73
N ALA A 137 -13.79 -3.00 -16.63
CA ALA A 137 -14.01 -3.12 -18.07
C ALA A 137 -13.19 -4.26 -18.72
N TRP A 138 -12.01 -4.58 -18.18
CA TRP A 138 -11.16 -5.64 -18.75
C TRP A 138 -11.72 -7.04 -18.50
N VAL A 139 -12.50 -7.19 -17.43
CA VAL A 139 -12.99 -8.47 -16.91
C VAL A 139 -14.50 -8.65 -17.13
N GLU A 140 -15.08 -7.90 -18.07
CA GLU A 140 -16.50 -8.02 -18.41
C GLU A 140 -16.81 -9.35 -19.12
N GLY A 141 -17.96 -9.94 -18.75
CA GLY A 141 -18.43 -11.25 -19.17
C GLY A 141 -19.55 -11.72 -18.24
N ALA A 142 -20.80 -11.47 -18.61
CA ALA A 142 -21.97 -11.74 -17.76
C ALA A 142 -22.13 -13.23 -17.40
N ARG A 143 -22.63 -13.50 -16.18
CA ARG A 143 -23.52 -14.65 -15.93
C ARG A 143 -24.94 -14.21 -16.31
N ARG A 144 -25.67 -15.04 -17.06
CA ARG A 144 -27.01 -14.72 -17.61
C ARG A 144 -28.12 -14.55 -16.55
N GLN A 145 -27.93 -14.96 -15.30
CA GLN A 145 -29.00 -14.94 -14.30
C GLN A 145 -28.45 -14.75 -12.87
N SER A 146 -28.53 -13.55 -12.31
CA SER A 146 -28.81 -13.36 -10.87
C SER A 146 -28.97 -11.88 -10.52
N SER A 147 -30.18 -11.49 -10.12
CA SER A 147 -30.63 -10.23 -9.50
C SER A 147 -30.14 -8.88 -10.07
N GLN A 148 -31.09 -7.96 -10.33
CA GLN A 148 -30.85 -6.56 -10.72
C GLN A 148 -30.17 -5.70 -9.64
N LYS A 149 -29.98 -6.20 -8.41
CA LYS A 149 -29.62 -5.36 -7.25
C LYS A 149 -28.13 -5.04 -7.07
N CYS A 150 -27.20 -5.83 -7.63
CA CYS A 150 -25.75 -5.63 -7.41
C CYS A 150 -24.91 -6.04 -8.63
N ASP A 151 -24.59 -5.10 -9.51
CA ASP A 151 -23.77 -5.34 -10.72
C ASP A 151 -22.34 -5.81 -10.40
N TRP A 152 -21.82 -5.53 -9.20
CA TRP A 152 -20.45 -5.90 -8.80
C TRP A 152 -20.24 -7.39 -8.58
N LEU A 153 -21.32 -8.14 -8.36
CA LEU A 153 -21.26 -9.60 -8.19
C LEU A 153 -21.17 -10.35 -9.54
N ARG A 154 -21.27 -9.63 -10.68
CA ARG A 154 -21.34 -10.21 -12.03
C ARG A 154 -19.96 -10.38 -12.66
N LEU A 155 -19.09 -11.19 -12.07
CA LEU A 155 -17.72 -11.41 -12.55
C LEU A 155 -17.48 -12.89 -12.87
N ARG A 156 -16.69 -13.19 -13.91
CA ARG A 156 -16.03 -14.49 -14.08
C ARG A 156 -14.68 -14.46 -13.37
N GLU A 157 -14.56 -15.14 -12.22
CA GLU A 157 -13.32 -15.17 -11.42
C GLU A 157 -12.11 -15.60 -12.25
N GLU A 158 -12.26 -16.60 -13.12
CA GLU A 158 -11.22 -17.07 -14.03
C GLU A 158 -10.62 -15.95 -14.88
N LYS A 159 -11.47 -15.07 -15.43
CA LYS A 159 -11.03 -13.92 -16.24
C LYS A 159 -10.31 -12.88 -15.38
N LEU A 160 -10.77 -12.65 -14.15
CA LEU A 160 -10.07 -11.75 -13.21
C LEU A 160 -8.69 -12.29 -12.84
N PHE A 161 -8.58 -13.59 -12.59
CA PHE A 161 -7.32 -14.22 -12.18
C PHE A 161 -6.30 -14.32 -13.31
N SER A 162 -6.75 -14.45 -14.56
CA SER A 162 -5.88 -14.42 -15.74
C SER A 162 -5.53 -13.00 -16.21
N THR A 163 -6.27 -11.98 -15.78
CA THR A 163 -5.97 -10.58 -16.13
C THR A 163 -4.81 -10.07 -15.28
N LYS A 164 -3.71 -9.70 -15.93
CA LYS A 164 -2.56 -9.08 -15.27
C LYS A 164 -2.94 -7.69 -14.76
N PRO A 165 -2.72 -7.37 -13.47
CA PRO A 165 -2.94 -6.01 -12.97
C PRO A 165 -1.94 -5.03 -13.56
N ASP A 166 -2.32 -3.77 -13.52
CA ASP A 166 -1.58 -2.71 -14.16
C ASP A 166 -1.64 -1.38 -13.39
N PHE A 167 -0.69 -0.48 -13.62
CA PHE A 167 -0.67 0.85 -13.01
C PHE A 167 -1.51 1.84 -13.81
N ILE A 168 -2.55 2.36 -13.18
CA ILE A 168 -3.54 3.24 -13.80
C ILE A 168 -3.63 4.52 -12.99
N ARG A 169 -3.72 5.67 -13.68
CA ARG A 169 -3.86 6.97 -13.02
C ARG A 169 -5.12 6.97 -12.15
N ALA A 170 -5.00 7.48 -10.94
CA ALA A 170 -6.10 7.54 -9.99
C ALA A 170 -7.36 8.22 -10.55
N GLY A 171 -7.19 9.26 -11.40
CA GLY A 171 -8.29 9.97 -12.05
C GLY A 171 -9.03 9.19 -13.14
N ASP A 172 -8.42 8.12 -13.66
CA ASP A 172 -9.02 7.26 -14.69
C ASP A 172 -9.73 6.03 -14.07
N LEU A 173 -9.62 5.86 -12.75
CA LEU A 173 -10.27 4.79 -12.00
C LEU A 173 -11.75 5.04 -11.81
N SER A 174 -12.50 3.96 -11.71
CA SER A 174 -13.94 3.98 -11.52
C SER A 174 -14.38 3.05 -10.39
N LYS A 175 -15.54 3.35 -9.84
CA LYS A 175 -16.25 2.50 -8.87
C LYS A 175 -16.38 1.08 -9.43
N GLY A 176 -15.91 0.08 -8.68
CA GLY A 176 -15.90 -1.32 -9.08
C GLY A 176 -14.60 -1.83 -9.73
N ASP A 177 -13.65 -0.95 -10.07
CA ASP A 177 -12.29 -1.38 -10.41
C ASP A 177 -11.64 -2.08 -9.20
N TYR A 178 -10.68 -2.97 -9.43
CA TYR A 178 -10.07 -3.80 -8.38
C TYR A 178 -8.68 -3.28 -8.02
N LEU A 179 -8.52 -2.74 -6.81
CA LEU A 179 -7.22 -2.44 -6.23
C LEU A 179 -6.48 -3.73 -5.89
N ILE A 180 -5.15 -3.72 -6.07
CA ILE A 180 -4.30 -4.83 -5.66
C ILE A 180 -3.78 -4.58 -4.25
N PHE A 181 -4.29 -5.37 -3.31
CA PHE A 181 -3.73 -5.43 -1.96
C PHE A 181 -2.64 -6.51 -1.91
N ASN A 182 -1.44 -6.10 -1.49
CA ASN A 182 -0.29 -6.98 -1.41
C ASN A 182 0.32 -6.99 0.00
N VAL A 183 1.10 -8.02 0.30
CA VAL A 183 1.76 -8.22 1.60
C VAL A 183 3.23 -8.53 1.42
N ASN A 184 4.00 -8.35 2.49
CA ASN A 184 5.38 -8.82 2.53
C ASN A 184 5.41 -10.35 2.32
N ARG A 185 6.17 -10.82 1.32
CA ARG A 185 6.34 -12.24 0.98
C ARG A 185 7.58 -12.87 1.59
N ASP A 186 8.43 -12.08 2.24
CA ASP A 186 9.63 -12.57 2.89
C ASP A 186 9.25 -13.53 4.04
N ILE A 187 9.90 -14.70 4.05
CA ILE A 187 9.72 -15.71 5.08
C ILE A 187 11.08 -16.05 5.66
N LYS A 188 11.20 -15.90 6.97
CA LYS A 188 12.37 -16.29 7.75
C LYS A 188 11.91 -17.12 8.94
N ASP A 189 12.12 -18.43 8.87
CA ASP A 189 11.79 -19.29 9.99
C ASP A 189 12.81 -19.15 11.13
N ASN A 190 12.35 -19.39 12.35
CA ASN A 190 13.17 -19.37 13.54
C ASN A 190 12.65 -20.39 14.56
N ALA A 191 13.55 -21.26 15.01
CA ALA A 191 13.25 -22.36 15.95
C ALA A 191 12.83 -21.87 17.34
N LEU A 192 13.20 -20.65 17.74
CA LEU A 192 12.79 -20.04 19.01
C LEU A 192 11.26 -19.92 19.14
N PHE A 193 10.58 -19.69 18.02
CA PHE A 193 9.13 -19.53 17.97
C PHE A 193 8.44 -20.88 17.80
N THR A 194 8.51 -21.70 18.85
CA THR A 194 7.77 -22.96 18.92
C THR A 194 6.27 -22.69 19.00
N LYS A 195 5.46 -23.72 18.76
CA LYS A 195 4.00 -23.67 18.90
C LYS A 195 3.57 -23.14 20.27
N GLU A 196 4.22 -23.57 21.33
CA GLU A 196 3.95 -23.14 22.70
C GLU A 196 4.27 -21.66 22.93
N ILE A 197 5.41 -21.20 22.40
CA ILE A 197 5.80 -19.78 22.48
C ILE A 197 4.79 -18.92 21.71
N MET A 198 4.39 -19.34 20.51
CA MET A 198 3.40 -18.60 19.70
C MET A 198 2.04 -18.52 20.39
N ARG A 199 1.59 -19.59 21.04
CA ARG A 199 0.37 -19.58 21.86
C ARG A 199 0.49 -18.66 23.07
N LEU A 200 1.59 -18.74 23.81
CA LEU A 200 1.83 -17.89 24.96
C LEU A 200 1.85 -16.40 24.56
N MET A 201 2.45 -16.08 23.42
CA MET A 201 2.41 -14.73 22.83
C MET A 201 1.00 -14.31 22.43
N GLY A 202 0.18 -15.21 21.86
CA GLY A 202 -1.22 -14.94 21.56
C GLY A 202 -2.04 -14.58 22.80
N TYR A 203 -1.90 -15.36 23.88
CA TYR A 203 -2.50 -15.02 25.18
C TYR A 203 -1.95 -13.73 25.77
N TYR A 204 -0.66 -13.44 25.53
CA TYR A 204 -0.08 -12.20 26.00
C TYR A 204 -0.69 -11.00 25.28
N LEU A 205 -0.96 -11.13 23.97
CA LEU A 205 -1.54 -10.06 23.17
C LEU A 205 -3.00 -9.76 23.54
N SER A 206 -3.79 -10.77 23.95
CA SER A 206 -5.14 -10.56 24.49
C SER A 206 -5.12 -10.24 25.99
N GLU A 207 -4.91 -11.25 26.82
CA GLU A 207 -5.16 -11.23 28.26
C GLU A 207 -3.92 -10.85 29.09
N GLY A 208 -2.75 -10.79 28.46
CA GLY A 208 -1.49 -10.57 29.15
C GLY A 208 -1.15 -9.10 29.37
N TYR A 209 -0.44 -8.87 30.47
CA TYR A 209 0.20 -7.61 30.79
C TYR A 209 1.52 -7.83 31.56
N ILE A 210 2.36 -6.81 31.55
CA ILE A 210 3.60 -6.77 32.34
C ILE A 210 3.44 -5.65 33.37
N THR A 211 3.78 -5.92 34.63
CA THR A 211 3.72 -4.91 35.69
C THR A 211 4.67 -3.75 35.43
N ALA A 212 4.44 -2.60 36.07
CA ALA A 212 5.24 -1.38 35.84
C ALA A 212 6.75 -1.61 36.04
N GLN A 213 7.14 -2.45 37.00
CA GLN A 213 8.53 -2.80 37.29
C GLN A 213 9.17 -3.72 36.24
N GLY A 214 8.41 -4.23 35.26
CA GLY A 214 8.94 -5.04 34.16
C GLY A 214 9.39 -6.46 34.54
N SER A 215 9.06 -6.94 35.73
CA SER A 215 9.56 -8.21 36.27
C SER A 215 8.51 -9.32 36.35
N VAL A 216 7.23 -8.96 36.35
CA VAL A 216 6.10 -9.90 36.47
C VAL A 216 5.28 -9.87 35.19
N VAL A 217 5.10 -11.06 34.61
CA VAL A 217 4.17 -11.30 33.51
C VAL A 217 2.91 -11.90 34.11
N ALA A 218 1.76 -11.32 33.80
CA ALA A 218 0.47 -11.76 34.31
C ALA A 218 -0.54 -11.85 33.18
N PHE A 219 -1.53 -12.73 33.35
CA PHE A 219 -2.65 -12.96 32.45
C PHE A 219 -3.92 -12.95 33.28
N ALA A 220 -4.93 -12.21 32.84
CA ALA A 220 -6.20 -12.07 33.56
C ALA A 220 -7.32 -12.74 32.77
N PHE A 221 -8.06 -13.65 33.40
CA PHE A 221 -9.17 -14.38 32.77
C PHE A 221 -10.42 -14.27 33.63
N ASN A 222 -11.59 -14.49 33.03
CA ASN A 222 -12.81 -14.70 33.82
C ASN A 222 -12.75 -16.06 34.54
N LYS A 223 -13.36 -16.16 35.73
CA LYS A 223 -13.45 -17.42 36.49
C LYS A 223 -14.13 -18.57 35.72
N LYS A 224 -14.95 -18.28 34.72
CA LYS A 224 -15.59 -19.28 33.86
C LYS A 224 -14.66 -19.85 32.78
N GLU A 225 -13.50 -19.24 32.56
CA GLU A 225 -12.55 -19.59 31.49
C GLU A 225 -11.42 -20.48 32.00
N GLN A 226 -11.75 -21.43 32.88
CA GLN A 226 -10.78 -22.29 33.56
C GLN A 226 -9.89 -23.08 32.59
N MET A 227 -10.41 -23.42 31.40
CA MET A 227 -9.63 -24.07 30.35
C MET A 227 -8.43 -23.22 29.92
N TYR A 228 -8.60 -21.91 29.71
CA TYR A 228 -7.53 -21.00 29.31
C TYR A 228 -6.55 -20.73 30.45
N VAL A 229 -7.06 -20.62 31.68
CA VAL A 229 -6.23 -20.51 32.90
C VAL A 229 -5.26 -21.70 32.99
N ASN A 230 -5.78 -22.91 32.83
CA ASN A 230 -4.98 -24.14 32.88
C ASN A 230 -3.99 -24.23 31.70
N GLU A 231 -4.41 -23.86 30.49
CA GLU A 231 -3.54 -23.86 29.31
C GLU A 231 -2.36 -22.88 29.49
N VAL A 232 -2.61 -21.64 29.93
CA VAL A 232 -1.53 -20.67 30.19
C VAL A 232 -0.59 -21.15 31.29
N ALA A 233 -1.11 -21.75 32.36
CA ALA A 233 -0.26 -22.28 33.42
C ALA A 233 0.68 -23.38 32.91
N ALA A 234 0.16 -24.31 32.11
CA ALA A 234 0.94 -25.37 31.48
C ALA A 234 1.96 -24.82 30.46
N LEU A 235 1.58 -23.83 29.65
CA LEU A 235 2.47 -23.17 28.70
C LEU A 235 3.63 -22.48 29.42
N LEU A 236 3.37 -21.77 30.53
CA LEU A 236 4.43 -21.14 31.33
C LEU A 236 5.38 -22.21 31.89
N LYS A 237 4.88 -23.26 32.53
CA LYS A 237 5.73 -24.35 33.02
C LYS A 237 6.58 -24.97 31.92
N LYS A 238 6.00 -25.26 30.75
CA LYS A 238 6.68 -25.89 29.62
C LYS A 238 7.72 -24.98 28.94
N THR A 239 7.42 -23.69 28.77
CA THR A 239 8.27 -22.77 28.00
C THR A 239 9.38 -22.12 28.84
N ILE A 240 9.11 -21.79 30.10
CA ILE A 240 10.06 -21.08 30.97
C ILE A 240 10.55 -21.92 32.16
N GLY A 241 10.03 -23.13 32.37
CA GLY A 241 10.44 -24.02 33.45
C GLY A 241 10.05 -23.53 34.85
N LYS A 242 9.16 -22.54 34.95
CA LYS A 242 8.71 -21.96 36.23
C LYS A 242 7.25 -22.27 36.48
N GLU A 243 6.94 -22.69 37.70
CA GLU A 243 5.56 -22.82 38.16
C GLU A 243 4.92 -21.44 38.33
N PRO A 244 3.83 -21.14 37.61
CA PRO A 244 3.10 -19.90 37.78
C PRO A 244 2.28 -19.92 39.06
N LYS A 245 2.07 -18.75 39.65
CA LYS A 245 1.13 -18.56 40.75
C LYS A 245 -0.20 -18.10 40.19
N SER A 246 -1.29 -18.45 40.86
CA SER A 246 -2.62 -17.91 40.56
C SER A 246 -3.20 -17.17 41.75
N ARG A 247 -4.08 -16.20 41.48
CA ARG A 247 -4.90 -15.55 42.50
C ARG A 247 -6.26 -15.20 41.93
N THR A 248 -7.30 -15.30 42.74
CA THR A 248 -8.67 -14.97 42.33
C THR A 248 -9.13 -13.70 43.04
N ARG A 249 -9.68 -12.75 42.29
CA ARG A 249 -10.25 -11.49 42.79
C ARG A 249 -11.61 -11.27 42.15
N GLY A 250 -12.67 -11.46 42.93
CA GLY A 250 -14.04 -11.40 42.41
C GLY A 250 -14.26 -12.42 41.28
N ASN A 251 -14.54 -11.93 40.06
CA ASN A 251 -14.74 -12.78 38.88
C ASN A 251 -13.50 -12.96 38.01
N VAL A 252 -12.34 -12.42 38.42
CA VAL A 252 -11.09 -12.50 37.66
C VAL A 252 -10.14 -13.49 38.32
N ILE A 253 -9.58 -14.39 37.51
CA ILE A 253 -8.45 -15.25 37.89
C ILE A 253 -7.21 -14.69 37.19
N GLU A 254 -6.20 -14.33 37.97
CA GLU A 254 -4.90 -13.89 37.45
C GLU A 254 -3.87 -15.00 37.59
N VAL A 255 -3.24 -15.39 36.48
CA VAL A 255 -2.10 -16.30 36.44
C VAL A 255 -0.85 -15.46 36.20
N TYR A 256 0.17 -15.58 37.05
CA TYR A 256 1.35 -14.72 36.97
C TYR A 256 2.65 -15.45 37.31
N VAL A 257 3.74 -14.96 36.74
CA VAL A 257 5.09 -15.46 36.99
C VAL A 257 6.10 -14.33 37.08
N CYS A 258 7.04 -14.44 38.01
CA CYS A 258 8.16 -13.51 38.12
C CYS A 258 9.32 -13.99 37.24
N SER A 259 9.50 -13.34 36.08
CA SER A 259 10.55 -13.68 35.12
C SER A 259 10.91 -12.47 34.27
N ARG A 260 12.03 -11.81 34.60
CA ARG A 260 12.60 -10.73 33.79
C ARG A 260 12.94 -11.18 32.37
N LYS A 261 13.40 -12.44 32.20
CA LYS A 261 13.71 -13.03 30.89
C LYS A 261 12.47 -13.11 30.01
N LEU A 262 11.35 -13.62 30.54
CA LEU A 262 10.09 -13.70 29.80
C LEU A 262 9.53 -12.29 29.52
N ALA A 263 9.55 -11.40 30.51
CA ALA A 263 9.07 -10.04 30.34
C ALA A 263 9.85 -9.31 29.24
N ARG A 264 11.19 -9.41 29.22
CA ARG A 264 12.03 -8.83 28.16
C ARG A 264 11.70 -9.43 26.80
N PHE A 265 11.57 -10.75 26.70
CA PHE A 265 11.18 -11.43 25.47
C PHE A 265 9.84 -10.92 24.93
N LEU A 266 8.80 -10.85 25.78
CA LEU A 266 7.48 -10.36 25.39
C LEU A 266 7.50 -8.86 25.04
N ILE A 267 8.27 -8.03 25.75
CA ILE A 267 8.44 -6.61 25.38
C ILE A 267 9.10 -6.49 24.02
N THR A 268 10.15 -7.26 23.74
CA THR A 268 10.85 -7.24 22.46
C THR A 268 9.96 -7.68 21.30
N HIS A 269 9.13 -8.71 21.48
CA HIS A 269 8.37 -9.32 20.38
C HIS A 269 6.89 -8.95 20.32
N CYS A 270 6.30 -8.47 21.40
CA CYS A 270 4.89 -8.11 21.51
C CYS A 270 4.65 -6.68 22.05
N ASN A 271 5.71 -5.98 22.49
CA ASN A 271 5.64 -4.69 23.19
C ASN A 271 4.80 -4.78 24.50
N LYS A 272 4.67 -3.67 25.24
CA LYS A 272 3.84 -3.59 26.47
C LYS A 272 2.78 -2.51 26.35
N MET A 273 1.77 -2.56 27.22
CA MET A 273 0.58 -1.69 27.23
C MET A 273 -0.34 -1.93 26.03
N ALA A 274 -1.65 -2.01 26.27
CA ALA A 274 -2.64 -2.41 25.27
C ALA A 274 -2.59 -1.61 23.95
N ARG A 275 -2.35 -0.29 24.02
CA ARG A 275 -2.27 0.60 22.85
C ARG A 275 -0.99 0.45 22.04
N ASN A 276 0.08 -0.05 22.64
CA ASN A 276 1.41 -0.13 22.01
C ASN A 276 1.78 -1.57 21.63
N LYS A 277 0.98 -2.57 22.03
CA LYS A 277 1.16 -3.97 21.64
C LYS A 277 1.39 -4.05 20.13
N SER A 278 2.45 -4.74 19.73
CA SER A 278 2.90 -4.82 18.33
C SER A 278 3.85 -5.99 18.20
N LEU A 279 3.88 -6.61 17.04
CA LEU A 279 4.75 -7.71 16.72
C LEU A 279 6.08 -7.20 16.15
N SER A 280 7.19 -7.78 16.59
CA SER A 280 8.50 -7.53 15.99
C SER A 280 8.60 -8.14 14.58
N GLU A 281 9.48 -7.61 13.75
CA GLU A 281 9.84 -8.16 12.43
C GLU A 281 10.11 -9.67 12.48
N ALA A 282 10.84 -10.14 13.48
CA ALA A 282 11.15 -11.57 13.65
C ALA A 282 9.92 -12.47 13.72
N VAL A 283 8.77 -11.96 14.18
CA VAL A 283 7.49 -12.69 14.26
C VAL A 283 6.70 -12.54 12.96
N LEU A 284 6.74 -11.35 12.34
CA LEU A 284 6.04 -11.05 11.09
C LEU A 284 6.62 -11.78 9.88
N LEU A 285 7.91 -12.12 9.93
CA LEU A 285 8.58 -12.91 8.89
C LEU A 285 8.42 -14.43 9.09
N LEU A 286 7.85 -14.91 10.19
CA LEU A 286 7.67 -16.35 10.38
C LEU A 286 6.78 -16.99 9.30
N PRO A 287 6.93 -18.30 9.06
CA PRO A 287 5.96 -19.06 8.29
C PRO A 287 4.55 -18.92 8.86
N PHE A 288 3.56 -18.82 7.96
CA PHE A 288 2.16 -18.63 8.37
C PHE A 288 1.65 -19.73 9.31
N SER A 289 2.16 -20.96 9.23
CA SER A 289 1.82 -22.06 10.14
C SER A 289 2.09 -21.72 11.62
N LYS A 290 3.21 -21.02 11.91
CA LYS A 290 3.53 -20.55 13.27
C LYS A 290 2.70 -19.33 13.64
N GLN A 291 2.56 -18.37 12.73
CA GLN A 291 1.76 -17.16 12.94
C GLN A 291 0.30 -17.48 13.23
N ARG A 292 -0.23 -18.52 12.58
CA ARG A 292 -1.59 -19.02 12.77
C ARG A 292 -1.85 -19.44 14.22
N GLU A 293 -0.91 -20.11 14.90
CA GLU A 293 -1.09 -20.49 16.31
C GLU A 293 -1.23 -19.25 17.21
N LEU A 294 -0.50 -18.18 16.91
CA LEU A 294 -0.60 -16.91 17.62
C LEU A 294 -1.96 -16.23 17.36
N ILE A 295 -2.41 -16.16 16.10
CA ILE A 295 -3.71 -15.57 15.75
C ILE A 295 -4.89 -16.35 16.34
N GLU A 296 -4.85 -17.69 16.26
CA GLU A 296 -5.90 -18.54 16.83
C GLU A 296 -5.99 -18.37 18.34
N THR A 297 -4.86 -18.23 19.03
CA THR A 297 -4.86 -18.00 20.48
C THR A 297 -5.28 -16.59 20.83
N TYR A 298 -4.88 -15.60 20.03
CA TYR A 298 -5.31 -14.22 20.21
C TYR A 298 -6.83 -14.09 20.09
N LEU A 299 -7.43 -14.80 19.13
CA LEU A 299 -8.88 -14.91 18.94
C LEU A 299 -9.59 -15.61 20.11
N ARG A 300 -8.94 -16.49 20.87
CA ARG A 300 -9.55 -17.12 22.06
C ARG A 300 -9.74 -16.15 23.22
N GLY A 301 -8.89 -15.14 23.34
CA GLY A 301 -9.00 -14.09 24.37
C GLY A 301 -9.85 -12.91 23.90
N ASP A 302 -9.33 -12.12 22.95
CA ASP A 302 -9.94 -10.86 22.50
C ASP A 302 -10.94 -11.03 21.34
N GLY A 303 -11.21 -12.28 20.95
CA GLY A 303 -11.99 -12.59 19.77
C GLY A 303 -13.43 -12.99 20.05
N ASN A 304 -14.28 -12.80 19.03
CA ASN A 304 -15.58 -13.43 18.98
C ASN A 304 -15.86 -13.95 17.56
N ASN A 305 -16.89 -14.79 17.45
CA ASN A 305 -17.38 -15.21 16.15
C ASN A 305 -18.90 -15.25 16.14
N TYR A 306 -19.48 -15.06 14.97
CA TYR A 306 -20.92 -15.12 14.76
C TYR A 306 -21.23 -15.55 13.33
N ARG A 307 -22.47 -16.00 13.10
CA ARG A 307 -23.02 -16.22 11.76
C ARG A 307 -24.11 -15.20 11.50
N ARG A 308 -24.08 -14.55 10.33
CA ARG A 308 -25.15 -13.59 9.95
C ARG A 308 -26.47 -14.30 9.64
N ARG A 309 -26.40 -15.53 9.13
CA ARG A 309 -27.51 -16.46 8.88
C ARG A 309 -27.02 -17.87 9.20
N LEU A 310 -27.92 -18.79 9.54
CA LEU A 310 -27.57 -20.18 9.88
C LEU A 310 -26.62 -20.83 8.86
N ASN A 311 -26.90 -20.66 7.57
CA ASN A 311 -26.12 -21.27 6.48
C ASN A 311 -24.90 -20.45 6.03
N ASN A 312 -24.63 -19.30 6.66
CA ASN A 312 -23.44 -18.51 6.33
C ASN A 312 -22.21 -19.03 7.09
N SER A 313 -21.06 -18.90 6.46
CA SER A 313 -19.74 -19.04 7.07
C SER A 313 -19.59 -18.17 8.31
N LYS A 314 -18.83 -18.70 9.29
CA LYS A 314 -18.50 -17.98 10.53
C LYS A 314 -17.66 -16.76 10.21
N THR A 315 -18.09 -15.60 10.70
CA THR A 315 -17.27 -14.38 10.73
C THR A 315 -16.58 -14.31 12.07
N TYR A 316 -15.26 -14.17 12.04
CA TYR A 316 -14.41 -13.96 13.21
C TYR A 316 -14.12 -12.48 13.35
N ARG A 317 -14.06 -11.99 14.59
CA ARG A 317 -13.69 -10.63 14.92
C ARG A 317 -12.68 -10.62 16.05
N ILE A 318 -11.71 -9.72 15.94
CA ILE A 318 -10.76 -9.37 16.99
C ILE A 318 -10.91 -7.86 17.23
N ILE A 319 -10.88 -7.43 18.48
CA ILE A 319 -10.89 -6.01 18.84
C ILE A 319 -9.59 -5.69 19.55
N THR A 320 -8.94 -4.60 19.14
CA THR A 320 -7.72 -4.11 19.80
C THR A 320 -7.73 -2.60 19.91
N THR A 321 -6.96 -2.05 20.85
CA THR A 321 -6.70 -0.60 20.92
C THR A 321 -5.37 -0.21 20.26
N SER A 322 -4.56 -1.19 19.86
CA SER A 322 -3.33 -0.96 19.11
C SER A 322 -3.59 -0.95 17.61
N GLU A 323 -3.32 0.19 16.97
CA GLU A 323 -3.40 0.33 15.51
C GLU A 323 -2.39 -0.60 14.82
N SER A 324 -1.15 -0.61 15.32
CA SER A 324 -0.05 -1.44 14.80
C SER A 324 -0.41 -2.92 14.83
N LEU A 325 -0.98 -3.41 15.94
CA LEU A 325 -1.39 -4.81 16.04
C LEU A 325 -2.55 -5.14 15.10
N ALA A 326 -3.49 -4.21 14.90
CA ALA A 326 -4.60 -4.41 13.96
C ALA A 326 -4.09 -4.56 12.51
N ILE A 327 -3.17 -3.67 12.10
CA ILE A 327 -2.50 -3.71 10.80
C ILE A 327 -1.73 -5.02 10.63
N GLN A 328 -0.88 -5.37 11.60
CA GLN A 328 -0.06 -6.59 11.57
C GLN A 328 -0.92 -7.87 11.57
N THR A 329 -2.07 -7.85 12.24
CA THR A 329 -3.05 -8.95 12.18
C THR A 329 -3.64 -9.10 10.78
N GLN A 330 -3.99 -7.99 10.10
CA GLN A 330 -4.45 -8.02 8.71
C GLN A 330 -3.36 -8.56 7.78
N GLU A 331 -2.10 -8.15 7.97
CA GLU A 331 -0.96 -8.61 7.19
C GLU A 331 -0.70 -10.12 7.35
N ILE A 332 -0.66 -10.63 8.60
CA ILE A 332 -0.49 -12.06 8.88
C ILE A 332 -1.61 -12.88 8.23
N LEU A 333 -2.87 -12.45 8.39
CA LEU A 333 -4.00 -13.15 7.80
C LEU A 333 -3.92 -13.16 6.26
N ALA A 334 -3.55 -12.03 5.66
CA ALA A 334 -3.39 -11.91 4.21
C ALA A 334 -2.26 -12.80 3.67
N ARG A 335 -1.13 -12.93 4.38
CA ARG A 335 -0.07 -13.93 4.07
C ARG A 335 -0.61 -15.36 4.07
N GLY A 336 -1.59 -15.64 4.92
CA GLY A 336 -2.32 -16.92 4.96
C GLY A 336 -3.44 -17.08 3.92
N GLY A 337 -3.57 -16.17 2.95
CA GLY A 337 -4.66 -16.20 1.97
C GLY A 337 -6.01 -15.70 2.49
N ILE A 338 -6.05 -15.12 3.70
CA ILE A 338 -7.28 -14.66 4.35
C ILE A 338 -7.30 -13.13 4.39
N PHE A 339 -8.11 -12.51 3.53
CA PHE A 339 -8.28 -11.06 3.62
C PHE A 339 -9.13 -10.67 4.83
N ALA A 340 -8.57 -9.86 5.72
CA ALA A 340 -9.25 -9.29 6.87
C ALA A 340 -9.60 -7.82 6.62
N SER A 341 -10.77 -7.38 7.07
CA SER A 341 -11.11 -5.95 7.11
C SER A 341 -10.81 -5.33 8.45
N ILE A 342 -10.41 -4.07 8.44
CA ILE A 342 -10.27 -3.26 9.65
C ILE A 342 -11.33 -2.16 9.63
N ARG A 343 -12.00 -1.99 10.77
CA ARG A 343 -12.88 -0.85 11.04
C ARG A 343 -12.39 -0.13 12.29
N GLN A 344 -12.15 1.16 12.15
CA GLN A 344 -11.91 2.05 13.29
C GLN A 344 -13.24 2.42 13.95
N ILE A 345 -13.31 2.28 15.27
CA ILE A 345 -14.48 2.54 16.11
C ILE A 345 -14.08 3.60 17.14
N HIS A 346 -14.79 4.73 17.13
CA HIS A 346 -14.65 5.77 18.15
C HIS A 346 -15.63 5.46 19.28
N LYS A 347 -15.11 5.17 20.47
CA LYS A 347 -15.88 4.96 21.69
C LYS A 347 -15.92 6.26 22.46
N THR A 348 -17.04 6.94 22.39
CA THR A 348 -17.34 8.15 23.17
C THR A 348 -18.40 7.83 24.22
N ASN A 349 -18.47 8.62 25.29
CA ASN A 349 -19.51 8.52 26.32
C ASN A 349 -19.70 7.10 26.90
N CYS A 350 -18.61 6.37 27.10
CA CYS A 350 -18.63 5.05 27.73
C CYS A 350 -18.52 5.19 29.25
N TYR A 351 -19.21 4.32 30.00
CA TYR A 351 -19.25 4.33 31.47
C TYR A 351 -18.97 2.93 32.04
N ILE A 352 -18.30 2.87 33.19
CA ILE A 352 -18.22 1.67 34.03
C ILE A 352 -18.81 2.04 35.39
N GLY A 353 -20.00 1.51 35.69
CA GLY A 353 -20.83 2.02 36.77
C GLY A 353 -21.09 3.52 36.57
N ASN A 354 -20.79 4.33 37.59
CA ASN A 354 -20.96 5.79 37.52
C ASN A 354 -19.73 6.53 36.95
N ARG A 355 -18.65 5.83 36.60
CA ARG A 355 -17.40 6.45 36.12
C ARG A 355 -17.43 6.61 34.60
N LYS A 356 -17.34 7.86 34.12
CA LYS A 356 -17.10 8.15 32.69
C LYS A 356 -15.69 7.71 32.29
N LEU A 357 -15.60 6.92 31.23
CA LEU A 357 -14.34 6.53 30.60
C LEU A 357 -13.87 7.63 29.65
N LYS A 358 -12.55 7.71 29.47
CA LYS A 358 -11.96 8.57 28.44
C LYS A 358 -12.36 8.04 27.07
N ASP A 359 -12.64 8.96 26.14
CA ASP A 359 -12.86 8.62 24.75
C ASP A 359 -11.66 7.83 24.22
N SER A 360 -11.95 6.81 23.41
CA SER A 360 -10.93 5.89 22.93
C SER A 360 -11.22 5.42 21.52
N VAL A 361 -10.15 5.06 20.82
CA VAL A 361 -10.21 4.45 19.49
C VAL A 361 -9.95 2.96 19.65
N GLN A 362 -10.77 2.15 18.99
CA GLN A 362 -10.63 0.71 18.88
C GLN A 362 -10.61 0.31 17.41
N TYR A 363 -9.90 -0.77 17.11
CA TYR A 363 -9.78 -1.35 15.79
C TYR A 363 -10.43 -2.73 15.82
N GLN A 364 -11.49 -2.90 15.04
CA GLN A 364 -12.15 -4.18 14.85
C GLN A 364 -11.62 -4.82 13.58
N ILE A 365 -10.88 -5.92 13.71
CA ILE A 365 -10.46 -6.77 12.60
C ILE A 365 -11.55 -7.81 12.37
N SER A 366 -12.07 -7.94 11.15
CA SER A 366 -13.12 -8.91 10.80
C SER A 366 -12.70 -9.76 9.61
N PHE A 367 -12.81 -11.08 9.72
CA PHE A 367 -12.42 -12.00 8.65
C PHE A 367 -13.27 -13.27 8.65
N MET A 368 -13.19 -14.02 7.56
CA MET A 368 -13.84 -15.31 7.39
C MET A 368 -12.80 -16.29 6.88
N LEU A 369 -12.68 -17.45 7.52
CA LEU A 369 -11.75 -18.51 7.10
C LEU A 369 -12.21 -19.17 5.80
N VAL A 370 -13.53 -19.31 5.64
CA VAL A 370 -14.19 -19.81 4.44
C VAL A 370 -15.21 -18.74 4.02
N ARG A 371 -15.32 -18.45 2.72
CA ARG A 371 -16.20 -17.39 2.20
C ARG A 371 -17.25 -17.95 1.25
N ASP A 372 -18.51 -17.92 1.65
CA ASP A 372 -19.63 -18.28 0.75
C ASP A 372 -19.88 -17.20 -0.31
N LYS A 373 -19.57 -15.94 0.00
CA LYS A 373 -19.67 -14.80 -0.93
C LYS A 373 -18.36 -14.03 -0.94
N LYS A 374 -17.71 -13.98 -2.10
CA LYS A 374 -16.42 -13.31 -2.29
C LYS A 374 -16.66 -11.91 -2.87
N PHE A 375 -16.49 -10.88 -2.04
CA PHE A 375 -16.38 -9.50 -2.51
C PHE A 375 -14.93 -9.12 -2.83
N VAL A 376 -13.99 -9.71 -2.09
CA VAL A 376 -12.56 -9.66 -2.39
C VAL A 376 -12.17 -11.03 -2.92
N HIS A 377 -11.51 -11.04 -4.08
CA HIS A 377 -11.04 -12.25 -4.75
C HIS A 377 -9.54 -12.39 -4.52
N SER A 378 -8.99 -13.60 -4.68
CA SER A 378 -7.55 -13.84 -4.57
C SER A 378 -7.14 -15.01 -5.47
N ASN A 379 -5.95 -14.90 -6.06
CA ASN A 379 -5.29 -15.92 -6.88
C ASN A 379 -3.97 -16.40 -6.26
N ASN A 380 -3.86 -16.38 -4.92
CA ASN A 380 -2.64 -16.64 -4.12
C ASN A 380 -1.51 -15.60 -4.30
N GLN A 381 -1.49 -14.86 -5.40
CA GLN A 381 -0.54 -13.80 -5.64
C GLN A 381 -1.04 -12.45 -5.10
N TYR A 382 -2.31 -12.13 -5.33
CA TYR A 382 -2.91 -10.84 -4.98
C TYR A 382 -4.25 -11.00 -4.29
N PHE A 383 -4.65 -9.97 -3.54
CA PHE A 383 -6.05 -9.74 -3.23
C PHE A 383 -6.61 -8.63 -4.13
N PHE A 384 -7.67 -8.95 -4.85
CA PHE A 384 -8.41 -8.04 -5.71
C PHE A 384 -9.54 -7.41 -4.89
N VAL A 385 -9.36 -6.16 -4.48
CA VAL A 385 -10.28 -5.44 -3.61
C VAL A 385 -11.04 -4.39 -4.40
N PRO A 386 -12.37 -4.50 -4.57
CA PRO A 386 -13.13 -3.56 -5.37
C PRO A 386 -13.18 -2.17 -4.71
N ILE A 387 -13.04 -1.14 -5.53
CA ILE A 387 -13.24 0.26 -5.16
C ILE A 387 -14.71 0.49 -4.88
N LYS A 388 -15.02 0.97 -3.68
CA LYS A 388 -16.37 1.32 -3.29
C LYS A 388 -16.83 2.63 -3.89
N GLN A 389 -15.94 3.61 -3.78
CA GLN A 389 -16.20 5.02 -3.98
C GLN A 389 -14.87 5.74 -4.15
N ILE A 390 -14.88 6.79 -4.96
CA ILE A 390 -13.78 7.73 -5.14
C ILE A 390 -14.38 9.11 -4.90
N ASP A 391 -13.86 9.83 -3.92
CA ASP A 391 -14.30 11.19 -3.58
C ASP A 391 -13.23 12.20 -3.98
N THR A 392 -13.66 13.37 -4.46
CA THR A 392 -12.79 14.51 -4.72
C THR A 392 -12.73 15.40 -3.48
N VAL A 393 -11.54 15.74 -3.02
CA VAL A 393 -11.33 16.56 -1.81
C VAL A 393 -10.41 17.72 -2.15
N ASN A 394 -10.86 18.96 -1.95
CA ASN A 394 -10.00 20.14 -2.09
C ASN A 394 -8.88 20.09 -1.04
N PHE A 395 -7.65 20.32 -1.48
CA PHE A 395 -6.49 20.25 -0.61
C PHE A 395 -5.47 21.34 -0.96
N THR A 396 -4.98 21.99 0.07
CA THR A 396 -3.84 22.91 0.00
C THR A 396 -2.85 22.52 1.08
N GLY A 397 -1.63 22.18 0.68
CA GLY A 397 -0.59 21.73 1.61
C GLY A 397 0.55 21.00 0.91
N PRO A 398 1.53 20.50 1.68
CA PRO A 398 2.62 19.72 1.13
C PRO A 398 2.14 18.32 0.73
N VAL A 399 2.58 17.87 -0.44
CA VAL A 399 2.45 16.49 -0.90
C VAL A 399 3.83 15.87 -1.05
N TYR A 400 3.90 14.58 -0.79
CA TYR A 400 5.12 13.81 -0.67
C TYR A 400 5.11 12.65 -1.65
N ASN A 401 6.31 12.24 -2.06
CA ASN A 401 6.55 11.00 -2.77
C ASN A 401 8.00 10.55 -2.48
N PHE A 402 8.37 9.34 -2.83
CA PHE A 402 9.74 8.85 -2.70
C PHE A 402 10.01 7.74 -3.71
N GLN A 403 11.27 7.60 -4.13
CA GLN A 403 11.73 6.50 -4.97
C GLN A 403 12.32 5.40 -4.12
N VAL A 404 12.25 4.16 -4.63
CA VAL A 404 12.94 3.03 -4.05
C VAL A 404 14.17 2.62 -4.87
N SER A 405 15.10 1.92 -4.21
CA SER A 405 16.40 1.53 -4.75
C SER A 405 16.35 0.37 -5.76
N ASN A 406 15.24 -0.35 -5.86
CA ASN A 406 15.07 -1.52 -6.72
C ASN A 406 13.76 -1.46 -7.53
N GLU A 407 13.72 -2.22 -8.62
CA GLU A 407 12.51 -2.37 -9.41
C GLU A 407 11.57 -3.44 -8.81
N PRO A 408 10.24 -3.31 -8.98
CA PRO A 408 9.55 -2.14 -9.54
C PRO A 408 9.57 -0.95 -8.58
N ASN A 409 9.79 0.26 -9.11
CA ASN A 409 9.79 1.53 -8.35
C ASN A 409 8.42 1.89 -7.78
N SER A 410 8.04 1.16 -6.76
CA SER A 410 6.70 1.13 -6.22
C SER A 410 6.74 0.87 -4.74
N TYR A 411 5.68 1.26 -4.06
CA TYR A 411 5.51 1.04 -2.63
C TYR A 411 4.05 0.82 -2.29
N LEU A 412 3.78 0.36 -1.07
CA LEU A 412 2.42 0.16 -0.60
C LEU A 412 1.94 1.35 0.25
N VAL A 413 0.83 1.97 -0.16
CA VAL A 413 0.06 2.92 0.66
C VAL A 413 -1.13 2.20 1.26
N ARG A 414 -1.20 2.11 2.59
CA ARG A 414 -2.23 1.37 3.33
C ARG A 414 -2.49 -0.06 2.81
N GLY A 415 -1.44 -0.72 2.30
CA GLY A 415 -1.49 -2.07 1.74
C GLY A 415 -1.80 -2.16 0.24
N PHE A 416 -2.07 -1.05 -0.44
CA PHE A 416 -2.29 -1.00 -1.89
C PHE A 416 -1.06 -0.49 -2.63
N ALA A 417 -0.72 -1.11 -3.75
CA ALA A 417 0.48 -0.77 -4.51
C ALA A 417 0.28 0.49 -5.37
N VAL A 418 1.26 1.39 -5.30
CA VAL A 418 1.36 2.61 -6.11
C VAL A 418 2.77 2.77 -6.69
N HIS A 419 2.89 3.48 -7.82
CA HIS A 419 4.15 3.64 -8.55
C HIS A 419 4.77 5.03 -8.38
N ASN A 420 6.08 5.13 -8.59
CA ASN A 420 6.79 6.38 -8.78
C ASN A 420 7.85 6.25 -9.89
N CYS A 421 8.04 7.28 -10.72
CA CYS A 421 9.14 7.34 -11.66
C CYS A 421 9.67 8.78 -11.82
N GLY A 422 10.66 9.15 -11.01
CA GLY A 422 11.28 10.49 -11.10
C GLY A 422 12.20 10.67 -12.30
N ALA A 423 12.73 9.59 -12.89
CA ALA A 423 13.45 9.70 -14.16
C ALA A 423 12.52 10.15 -15.30
N ALA A 424 11.26 9.69 -15.32
CA ALA A 424 10.25 10.15 -16.30
C ALA A 424 9.92 11.64 -16.12
N VAL A 425 9.93 12.14 -14.88
CA VAL A 425 9.78 13.56 -14.60
C VAL A 425 10.94 14.38 -15.17
N ALA A 426 12.18 13.97 -14.87
CA ALA A 426 13.36 14.72 -15.28
C ALA A 426 13.46 14.79 -16.80
N THR A 427 13.20 13.66 -17.48
CA THR A 427 13.19 13.59 -18.94
C THR A 427 12.07 14.41 -19.55
N SER A 428 10.87 14.42 -18.96
CA SER A 428 9.77 15.30 -19.39
C SER A 428 10.14 16.77 -19.27
N SER A 429 10.69 17.17 -18.10
CA SER A 429 11.08 18.56 -17.85
C SER A 429 12.14 18.99 -18.85
N MET A 430 13.18 18.18 -19.06
CA MET A 430 14.23 18.46 -20.03
C MET A 430 13.68 18.58 -21.45
N VAL A 431 12.86 17.62 -21.90
CA VAL A 431 12.27 17.68 -23.25
C VAL A 431 11.48 18.96 -23.45
N THR A 432 10.64 19.36 -22.49
CA THR A 432 9.84 20.59 -22.64
C THR A 432 10.69 21.85 -22.73
N GLU A 433 11.83 21.92 -22.05
CA GLU A 433 12.76 23.05 -22.23
C GLU A 433 13.48 22.98 -23.57
N MET A 434 13.90 21.79 -23.99
CA MET A 434 14.63 21.61 -25.25
C MET A 434 13.80 21.93 -26.49
N VAL A 435 12.46 21.84 -26.43
CA VAL A 435 11.58 22.04 -27.59
C VAL A 435 11.01 23.45 -27.69
N LYS A 436 10.97 24.22 -26.59
CA LYS A 436 10.45 25.58 -26.60
C LYS A 436 11.29 26.48 -27.50
N GLY A 437 10.62 27.26 -28.34
CA GLY A 437 11.24 28.15 -29.32
C GLY A 437 11.79 27.45 -30.57
N LYS A 438 11.69 26.12 -30.66
CA LYS A 438 12.13 25.36 -31.84
C LYS A 438 11.02 25.17 -32.85
N SER A 439 11.40 25.04 -34.12
CA SER A 439 10.50 24.56 -35.16
C SER A 439 10.12 23.09 -34.94
N ILE A 440 8.99 22.66 -35.52
CA ILE A 440 8.57 21.25 -35.47
C ILE A 440 9.68 20.33 -36.02
N GLN A 441 10.37 20.73 -37.09
CA GLN A 441 11.44 19.93 -37.71
C GLN A 441 12.63 19.75 -36.77
N GLU A 442 12.98 20.78 -35.99
CA GLU A 442 14.04 20.69 -34.99
C GLU A 442 13.63 19.88 -33.77
N ALA A 443 12.37 20.00 -33.34
CA ALA A 443 11.82 19.20 -32.24
C ALA A 443 11.82 17.70 -32.57
N LEU A 444 11.54 17.31 -33.83
CA LEU A 444 11.57 15.91 -34.29
C LEU A 444 12.96 15.28 -34.30
N LYS A 445 14.03 16.10 -34.26
CA LYS A 445 15.42 15.62 -34.15
C LYS A 445 15.81 15.26 -32.72
N ILE A 446 15.02 15.65 -31.71
CA ILE A 446 15.28 15.30 -30.32
C ILE A 446 15.03 13.81 -30.13
N SER A 447 16.05 13.11 -29.64
CA SER A 447 16.01 11.68 -29.34
C SER A 447 16.14 11.42 -27.84
N ASN A 448 15.74 10.23 -27.39
CA ASN A 448 15.94 9.75 -26.03
C ASN A 448 17.40 9.87 -25.56
N GLN A 449 18.36 9.66 -26.46
CA GLN A 449 19.80 9.80 -26.20
C GLN A 449 20.17 11.27 -25.96
N THR A 450 19.69 12.18 -26.82
CA THR A 450 19.93 13.63 -26.67
C THR A 450 19.33 14.16 -25.36
N VAL A 451 18.16 13.64 -24.96
CA VAL A 451 17.52 14.00 -23.67
C VAL A 451 18.34 13.50 -22.49
N ALA A 452 18.82 12.25 -22.54
CA ALA A 452 19.66 11.69 -21.49
C ALA A 452 21.00 12.45 -21.38
N GLU A 453 21.62 12.81 -22.51
CA GLU A 453 22.85 13.60 -22.55
C GLU A 453 22.66 15.02 -22.04
N ALA A 454 21.55 15.68 -22.41
CA ALA A 454 21.22 17.01 -21.89
C ALA A 454 21.07 17.00 -20.36
N LEU A 455 20.56 15.90 -19.82
CA LEU A 455 20.49 15.60 -18.40
C LEU A 455 21.83 15.16 -17.80
N GLY A 456 22.94 15.11 -18.52
CA GLY A 456 24.24 14.67 -17.97
C GLY A 456 24.33 13.16 -17.73
N GLY A 457 23.48 12.38 -18.40
CA GLY A 457 23.40 10.92 -18.31
C GLY A 457 22.26 10.43 -17.43
N LEU A 458 21.77 9.22 -17.74
CA LEU A 458 20.84 8.45 -16.91
C LEU A 458 21.45 7.07 -16.64
N PRO A 459 21.20 6.46 -15.47
CA PRO A 459 21.53 5.08 -15.21
C PRO A 459 20.99 4.16 -16.31
N PRO A 460 21.73 3.11 -16.73
CA PRO A 460 21.28 2.20 -17.79
C PRO A 460 19.87 1.65 -17.58
N ILE A 461 19.52 1.32 -16.33
CA ILE A 461 18.20 0.79 -15.96
C ILE A 461 17.04 1.79 -16.15
N LYS A 462 17.34 3.10 -16.22
CA LYS A 462 16.38 4.21 -16.33
C LYS A 462 16.34 4.88 -17.71
N MET A 463 17.10 4.36 -18.67
CA MET A 463 17.10 4.87 -20.05
C MET A 463 15.72 4.80 -20.73
N HIS A 464 14.85 3.88 -20.30
CA HIS A 464 13.48 3.80 -20.81
C HIS A 464 12.66 5.08 -20.53
N CYS A 465 12.98 5.84 -19.48
CA CYS A 465 12.29 7.08 -19.14
C CYS A 465 12.55 8.21 -20.16
N SER A 466 13.71 8.22 -20.83
CA SER A 466 13.98 9.19 -21.89
C SER A 466 13.32 8.79 -23.21
N VAL A 467 13.09 7.49 -23.43
CA VAL A 467 12.27 6.99 -24.54
C VAL A 467 10.83 7.49 -24.41
N LEU A 468 10.26 7.41 -23.20
CA LEU A 468 8.92 7.94 -22.93
C LEU A 468 8.79 9.43 -23.21
N ALA A 469 9.82 10.23 -22.87
CA ALA A 469 9.80 11.66 -23.15
C ALA A 469 9.86 11.99 -24.65
N GLU A 470 10.69 11.26 -25.42
CA GLU A 470 10.73 11.39 -26.88
C GLU A 470 9.39 10.99 -27.52
N GLU A 471 8.84 9.84 -27.11
CA GLU A 471 7.57 9.35 -27.62
C GLU A 471 6.43 10.34 -27.31
N ALA A 472 6.44 10.96 -26.13
CA ALA A 472 5.41 11.92 -25.71
C ALA A 472 5.39 13.14 -26.62
N LEU A 473 6.58 13.66 -26.93
CA LEU A 473 6.77 14.76 -27.86
C LEU A 473 6.27 14.40 -29.26
N ARG A 474 6.68 13.24 -29.79
CA ARG A 474 6.25 12.77 -31.12
C ARG A 474 4.75 12.58 -31.19
N SER A 475 4.14 12.00 -30.16
CA SER A 475 2.69 11.80 -30.04
C SER A 475 1.95 13.15 -30.04
N ALA A 476 2.46 14.15 -29.31
CA ALA A 476 1.86 15.48 -29.27
C ALA A 476 1.94 16.21 -30.62
N LEU A 477 3.06 16.08 -31.33
CA LEU A 477 3.22 16.62 -32.68
C LEU A 477 2.31 15.91 -33.69
N LYS A 478 2.13 14.60 -33.55
CA LYS A 478 1.21 13.82 -34.40
C LYS A 478 -0.24 14.29 -34.22
N ASP A 479 -0.68 14.47 -32.97
CA ASP A 479 -2.00 15.03 -32.66
C ASP A 479 -2.18 16.43 -33.25
N TYR A 480 -1.15 17.28 -33.20
CA TYR A 480 -1.17 18.59 -33.86
C TYR A 480 -1.42 18.49 -35.38
N TYR A 481 -0.66 17.64 -36.10
CA TYR A 481 -0.86 17.45 -37.54
C TYR A 481 -2.26 16.93 -37.87
N GLN A 482 -2.77 15.98 -37.08
CA GLN A 482 -4.12 15.45 -37.23
C GLN A 482 -5.19 16.53 -37.06
N LYS A 483 -5.06 17.41 -36.05
CA LYS A 483 -5.97 18.54 -35.84
C LYS A 483 -5.94 19.57 -36.96
N GLN A 484 -4.84 19.68 -37.69
CA GLN A 484 -4.70 20.52 -38.88
C GLN A 484 -5.20 19.83 -40.17
N GLY A 485 -5.71 18.60 -40.09
CA GLY A 485 -6.16 17.82 -41.25
C GLY A 485 -5.01 17.37 -42.16
N ARG A 486 -3.77 17.34 -41.66
CA ARG A 486 -2.57 16.96 -42.43
C ARG A 486 -2.03 15.60 -41.93
N PRO A 487 -1.54 14.72 -42.81
CA PRO A 487 -0.83 13.53 -42.37
C PRO A 487 0.49 13.93 -41.69
N ALA A 488 0.83 13.27 -40.59
CA ALA A 488 2.11 13.50 -39.93
C ALA A 488 3.25 13.09 -40.88
N PRO A 489 4.26 13.95 -41.11
CA PRO A 489 5.33 13.69 -42.08
C PRO A 489 6.38 12.67 -41.58
N PHE A 490 6.09 11.94 -40.51
CA PHE A 490 6.99 10.99 -39.87
C PHE A 490 6.20 9.74 -39.45
N ALA A 491 6.84 8.58 -39.59
CA ALA A 491 6.27 7.31 -39.18
C ALA A 491 6.33 7.11 -37.65
N ASP A 492 5.42 6.30 -37.11
CA ASP A 492 5.54 5.78 -35.76
C ASP A 492 6.80 4.90 -35.68
N LYS A 493 7.68 5.18 -34.72
CA LYS A 493 8.73 4.21 -34.37
C LYS A 493 8.05 2.98 -33.76
N PRO A 494 8.45 1.74 -34.09
CA PRO A 494 7.93 0.56 -33.42
C PRO A 494 8.19 0.70 -31.92
N ALA A 495 7.17 0.43 -31.09
CA ALA A 495 7.27 0.51 -29.63
C ALA A 495 8.49 -0.30 -29.16
N GLY A 496 9.48 0.38 -28.60
CA GLY A 496 10.73 -0.23 -28.16
C GLY A 496 10.53 -1.07 -26.90
N HIS A 497 9.88 -2.23 -27.00
CA HIS A 497 9.92 -3.26 -25.95
C HIS A 497 11.25 -4.00 -26.03
N GLY A 498 12.32 -3.31 -25.62
CA GLY A 498 13.61 -3.93 -25.30
C GLY A 498 13.55 -4.68 -23.98
N HIS A 499 12.75 -5.74 -23.89
CA HIS A 499 13.06 -6.82 -22.95
C HIS A 499 14.11 -7.70 -23.64
N GLY A 500 15.38 -7.37 -23.40
CA GLY A 500 16.48 -8.30 -23.66
C GLY A 500 16.18 -9.64 -23.01
N ARG A 501 16.41 -10.70 -23.79
CA ARG A 501 16.30 -12.10 -23.37
C ARG A 501 17.12 -12.40 -22.13
#